data_AF-Q08Q05-F1
#
_entry.id   AF-Q08Q05-F1
#
_cell.length_a   1.000
_cell.length_b   1.000
_cell.length_c   1.000
_cell.angle_alpha   90.00
_cell.angle_beta   90.00
_cell.angle_gamma   90.00
#
_symmetry.space_group_name_H-M   'P 1'
#
loop_
_entity.id
_entity.type
_entity.pdbx_description
1 polymer ?
#
loop_
_entity_poly.entity_id
_entity_poly.type
_entity_poly.pdbx_seq_one_letter_code
_entity_poly.pdbx_strand_id
1 'polypeptide(L)'
;MQRLHDAAERAKCALSERLDSRIHVAFATMIDDTAYDLDVTLTRQKLVALTETLVDRTLEVCGEVLRAKGLTVQDIEEVVLVGGQSRFPRVHEKISSFFGKAPSKGVHPDEAVALGAALLASSLGQQEGVVLIDVLPMAIGVGLPGGRFKPVLDRNAELPALKSYLLSTSRDDQTEIEMTIFQGDSDRVVENEYLGTLKLSGLPKLPRGQLQVAITFEVNEESLLKVTAKETVTGQRVTSTFSTRDTPEAVKARLALGETFQDDAASEDTPSLPLKRQGVVGWLKGLFARP
;
A
#
# COMPACT_ATOMS: atom_id res chain seq x y z
N MET A 1 20.34 -3.80 -23.86
CA MET A 1 19.69 -2.97 -22.81
C MET A 1 20.39 -3.05 -21.46
N GLN A 2 20.59 -4.24 -20.86
CA GLN A 2 21.23 -4.37 -19.53
C GLN A 2 22.56 -3.61 -19.38
N ARG A 3 23.50 -3.82 -20.32
CA ARG A 3 24.83 -3.15 -20.28
C ARG A 3 24.73 -1.62 -20.26
N LEU A 4 23.74 -1.06 -20.95
CA LEU A 4 23.50 0.38 -20.97
C LEU A 4 22.93 0.87 -19.63
N HIS A 5 22.02 0.10 -19.04
CA HIS A 5 21.47 0.36 -17.71
C HIS A 5 22.59 0.41 -16.66
N ASP A 6 23.44 -0.61 -16.61
CA ASP A 6 24.54 -0.67 -15.64
C ASP A 6 25.55 0.48 -15.85
N ALA A 7 25.80 0.86 -17.10
CA ALA A 7 26.67 1.99 -17.43
C ALA A 7 26.06 3.32 -16.99
N ALA A 8 24.74 3.51 -17.19
CA ALA A 8 24.02 4.69 -16.74
C ALA A 8 23.98 4.78 -15.20
N GLU A 9 23.77 3.67 -14.50
CA GLU A 9 23.80 3.62 -13.04
C GLU A 9 25.19 3.99 -12.50
N ARG A 10 26.26 3.41 -13.05
CA ARG A 10 27.64 3.79 -12.67
C ARG A 10 27.91 5.26 -12.92
N ALA A 11 27.47 5.80 -14.05
CA ALA A 11 27.63 7.22 -14.37
C ALA A 11 26.86 8.12 -13.40
N LYS A 12 25.61 7.77 -13.06
CA LYS A 12 24.81 8.47 -12.05
C LYS A 12 25.52 8.53 -10.71
N CYS A 13 26.03 7.38 -10.22
CA CYS A 13 26.77 7.31 -8.96
C CYS A 13 28.05 8.14 -9.01
N ALA A 14 28.83 8.06 -10.09
CA ALA A 14 30.04 8.87 -10.27
C ALA A 14 29.73 10.37 -10.29
N LEU A 15 28.62 10.78 -10.92
CA LEU A 15 28.17 12.18 -11.00
C LEU A 15 27.69 12.77 -9.67
N SER A 16 27.43 11.94 -8.65
CA SER A 16 27.21 12.44 -7.28
C SER A 16 28.48 13.07 -6.68
N GLU A 17 29.66 12.65 -7.13
CA GLU A 17 30.96 13.13 -6.65
C GLU A 17 31.68 14.00 -7.68
N ARG A 18 31.55 13.66 -8.96
CA ARG A 18 32.23 14.31 -10.10
C ARG A 18 31.30 15.23 -10.88
N LEU A 19 31.88 16.19 -11.60
CA LEU A 19 31.13 17.12 -12.46
C LEU A 19 30.79 16.51 -13.83
N ASP A 20 31.53 15.50 -14.27
CA ASP A 20 31.30 14.75 -15.50
C ASP A 20 31.70 13.28 -15.35
N SER A 21 31.19 12.44 -16.25
CA SER A 21 31.52 11.02 -16.34
C SER A 21 31.43 10.56 -17.79
N ARG A 22 32.47 9.87 -18.27
CA ARG A 22 32.47 9.21 -19.58
C ARG A 22 31.71 7.88 -19.49
N ILE A 23 30.75 7.69 -20.37
CA ILE A 23 29.94 6.48 -20.53
C ILE A 23 30.45 5.79 -21.79
N HIS A 24 31.12 4.66 -21.62
CA HIS A 24 31.62 3.85 -22.72
C HIS A 24 31.03 2.43 -22.66
N VAL A 25 30.38 2.01 -23.74
CA VAL A 25 29.83 0.66 -23.92
C VAL A 25 30.26 0.14 -25.29
N ALA A 26 31.27 -0.72 -25.31
CA ALA A 26 31.76 -1.34 -26.54
C ALA A 26 30.72 -2.27 -27.18
N PHE A 27 30.65 -2.37 -28.50
CA PHE A 27 29.70 -3.21 -29.22
C PHE A 27 28.26 -3.01 -28.72
N ALA A 28 27.82 -1.76 -28.62
CA ALA A 28 26.50 -1.40 -28.10
C ALA A 28 25.38 -1.81 -29.06
N THR A 29 25.60 -1.66 -30.37
CA THR A 29 24.65 -2.04 -31.42
C THR A 29 25.38 -2.36 -32.74
N MET A 30 24.67 -2.99 -33.67
CA MET A 30 25.11 -3.18 -35.06
C MET A 30 24.25 -2.30 -35.99
N ILE A 31 24.87 -1.61 -36.94
CA ILE A 31 24.19 -0.90 -38.03
C ILE A 31 24.92 -1.27 -39.32
N ASP A 32 24.20 -1.79 -40.32
CA ASP A 32 24.75 -2.25 -41.61
C ASP A 32 25.99 -3.15 -41.45
N ASP A 33 25.84 -4.23 -40.65
CA ASP A 33 26.90 -5.21 -40.32
C ASP A 33 28.18 -4.63 -39.68
N THR A 34 28.15 -3.37 -39.24
CA THR A 34 29.24 -2.71 -38.53
C THR A 34 28.88 -2.55 -37.05
N ALA A 35 29.82 -2.92 -36.16
CA ALA A 35 29.65 -2.73 -34.73
C ALA A 35 29.91 -1.28 -34.32
N TYR A 36 29.02 -0.74 -33.48
CA TYR A 36 29.13 0.61 -32.94
C TYR A 36 29.28 0.59 -31.43
N ASP A 37 30.26 1.34 -30.95
CA ASP A 37 30.45 1.64 -29.54
C ASP A 37 29.61 2.85 -29.16
N LEU A 38 29.08 2.85 -27.94
CA LEU A 38 28.55 4.07 -27.33
C LEU A 38 29.67 4.73 -26.55
N ASP A 39 30.00 5.98 -26.86
CA ASP A 39 30.99 6.77 -26.14
C ASP A 39 30.51 8.22 -25.98
N VAL A 40 30.05 8.55 -24.77
CA VAL A 40 29.44 9.85 -24.47
C VAL A 40 29.91 10.34 -23.12
N THR A 41 30.30 11.62 -23.03
CA THR A 41 30.53 12.28 -21.74
C THR A 41 29.25 12.93 -21.24
N LEU A 42 28.77 12.51 -20.07
CA LEU A 42 27.62 13.09 -19.40
C LEU A 42 28.09 14.05 -18.28
N THR A 43 27.54 15.26 -18.24
CA THR A 43 27.81 16.22 -17.16
C THR A 43 26.75 16.15 -16.07
N ARG A 44 27.11 16.53 -14.84
CA ARG A 44 26.18 16.63 -13.70
C ARG A 44 25.03 17.59 -14.02
N GLN A 45 25.35 18.72 -14.65
CA GLN A 45 24.34 19.70 -15.08
C GLN A 45 23.30 19.07 -16.02
N LYS A 46 23.74 18.24 -16.97
CA LYS A 46 22.83 17.54 -17.88
C LYS A 46 21.98 16.51 -17.14
N LEU A 47 22.57 15.74 -16.22
CA LEU A 47 21.82 14.78 -15.38
C LEU A 47 20.76 15.48 -14.52
N VAL A 48 21.11 16.61 -13.89
CA VAL A 48 20.15 17.44 -13.14
C VAL A 48 19.00 17.89 -14.03
N ALA A 49 19.29 18.44 -15.22
CA ALA A 49 18.25 18.86 -16.15
C ALA A 49 17.33 17.70 -16.60
N LEU A 50 17.85 16.48 -16.73
CA LEU A 50 17.08 15.29 -17.10
C LEU A 50 16.22 14.74 -15.93
N THR A 51 16.54 15.10 -14.69
CA THR A 51 15.92 14.50 -13.48
C THR A 51 15.21 15.51 -12.60
N GLU A 52 15.22 16.80 -12.96
CA GLU A 52 14.68 17.87 -12.13
C GLU A 52 13.20 17.65 -11.76
N THR A 53 12.38 17.24 -12.73
CA THR A 53 10.96 16.93 -12.49
C THR A 53 10.75 15.79 -11.51
N LEU A 54 11.65 14.79 -11.49
CA LEU A 54 11.57 13.67 -10.55
C LEU A 54 11.92 14.14 -9.13
N VAL A 55 12.93 15.01 -9.00
CA VAL A 55 13.31 15.59 -7.70
C VAL A 55 12.21 16.50 -7.19
N ASP A 56 11.65 17.37 -8.03
CA ASP A 56 10.57 18.29 -7.63
C ASP A 56 9.33 17.56 -7.15
N ARG A 57 8.95 16.47 -7.82
CA ARG A 57 7.85 15.59 -7.38
C ARG A 57 8.04 15.04 -5.96
N THR A 58 9.28 14.83 -5.52
CA THR A 58 9.53 14.38 -4.13
C THR A 58 9.19 15.47 -3.11
N LEU A 59 9.46 16.74 -3.42
CA LEU A 59 9.11 17.87 -2.54
C LEU A 59 7.60 18.15 -2.52
N GLU A 60 6.91 17.94 -3.64
CA GLU A 60 5.45 18.02 -3.71
C GLU A 60 4.81 17.06 -2.70
N VAL A 61 5.27 15.81 -2.66
CA VAL A 61 4.82 14.80 -1.70
C VAL A 61 5.12 15.24 -0.26
N CYS A 62 6.30 15.78 0.02
CA CYS A 62 6.59 16.34 1.35
C CYS A 62 5.59 17.42 1.75
N GLY A 63 5.26 18.34 0.84
CA GLY A 63 4.28 19.40 1.08
C GLY A 63 2.84 18.90 1.23
N GLU A 64 2.45 17.83 0.53
CA GLU A 64 1.16 17.16 0.72
C GLU A 64 1.04 16.54 2.11
N VAL A 65 2.09 15.86 2.58
CA VAL A 65 2.10 15.24 3.91
C VAL A 65 2.03 16.30 5.02
N LEU A 66 2.80 17.38 4.91
CA LEU A 66 2.74 18.50 5.88
C LEU A 66 1.32 19.09 5.94
N ARG A 67 0.70 19.37 4.79
CA ARG A 67 -0.68 19.88 4.72
C ARG A 67 -1.69 18.90 5.33
N ALA A 68 -1.57 17.61 5.03
CA ALA A 68 -2.46 16.58 5.57
C ALA A 68 -2.37 16.47 7.10
N LYS A 69 -1.22 16.79 7.69
CA LYS A 69 -1.01 16.83 9.15
C LYS A 69 -1.23 18.21 9.77
N GLY A 70 -1.55 19.23 8.97
CA GLY A 70 -1.71 20.60 9.45
C GLY A 70 -0.40 21.21 9.96
N LEU A 71 0.75 20.68 9.54
CA LEU A 71 2.07 21.15 9.92
C LEU A 71 2.64 22.08 8.85
N THR A 72 3.54 22.93 9.28
CA THR A 72 4.36 23.79 8.43
C THR A 72 5.79 23.26 8.40
N VAL A 73 6.59 23.79 7.48
CA VAL A 73 8.02 23.48 7.40
C VAL A 73 8.76 23.84 8.71
N GLN A 74 8.29 24.86 9.43
CA GLN A 74 8.93 25.35 10.66
C GLN A 74 8.75 24.39 11.83
N ASP A 75 7.70 23.57 11.80
CA ASP A 75 7.41 22.56 12.82
C ASP A 75 8.36 21.35 12.72
N ILE A 76 9.20 21.29 11.68
CA ILE A 76 10.14 20.20 11.46
C ILE A 76 11.48 20.49 12.17
N GLU A 77 11.76 19.67 13.18
CA GLU A 77 12.94 19.82 14.03
C GLU A 77 14.22 19.29 13.35
N GLU A 78 14.16 18.13 12.72
CA GLU A 78 15.31 17.49 12.07
C GLU A 78 14.91 16.82 10.76
N VAL A 79 15.82 16.80 9.79
CA VAL A 79 15.64 16.12 8.50
C VAL A 79 16.69 15.02 8.39
N VAL A 80 16.25 13.76 8.27
CA VAL A 80 17.14 12.61 8.10
C VAL A 80 17.02 12.08 6.68
N LEU A 81 18.15 11.89 6.01
CA LEU A 81 18.19 11.32 4.66
C LEU A 81 18.48 9.83 4.70
N VAL A 82 17.67 9.05 3.98
CA VAL A 82 17.76 7.60 3.93
C VAL A 82 17.77 7.14 2.47
N GLY A 83 18.60 6.14 2.17
CA GLY A 83 18.78 5.52 0.86
C GLY A 83 19.82 6.21 -0.04
N GLY A 84 20.53 5.42 -0.84
CA GLY A 84 21.69 5.90 -1.61
C GLY A 84 21.41 7.00 -2.64
N GLN A 85 20.18 7.08 -3.15
CA GLN A 85 19.79 8.15 -4.08
C GLN A 85 19.76 9.53 -3.40
N SER A 86 19.63 9.60 -2.08
CA SER A 86 19.70 10.84 -1.31
C SER A 86 21.06 11.52 -1.40
N ARG A 87 22.14 10.77 -1.70
CA ARG A 87 23.52 11.29 -1.88
C ARG A 87 23.66 12.23 -3.07
N PHE A 88 22.69 12.26 -3.98
CA PHE A 88 22.75 13.12 -5.14
C PHE A 88 22.72 14.59 -4.71
N PRO A 89 23.72 15.43 -5.05
CA PRO A 89 23.85 16.79 -4.50
C PRO A 89 22.60 17.66 -4.70
N ARG A 90 21.92 17.51 -5.84
CA ARG A 90 20.70 18.27 -6.13
C ARG A 90 19.55 17.95 -5.16
N VAL A 91 19.46 16.71 -4.67
CA VAL A 91 18.46 16.30 -3.67
C VAL A 91 18.75 17.00 -2.34
N HIS A 92 20.01 16.99 -1.88
CA HIS A 92 20.43 17.70 -0.68
C HIS A 92 20.12 19.20 -0.76
N GLU A 93 20.45 19.86 -1.88
CA GLU A 93 20.20 21.28 -2.09
C GLU A 93 18.70 21.62 -2.02
N LYS A 94 17.88 20.85 -2.74
CA LYS A 94 16.42 21.04 -2.84
C LYS A 94 15.74 20.82 -1.49
N ILE A 95 16.11 19.75 -0.77
CA ILE A 95 15.59 19.46 0.58
C ILE A 95 16.03 20.54 1.57
N SER A 96 17.31 20.94 1.56
CA SER A 96 17.80 21.98 2.47
C SER A 96 17.11 23.31 2.24
N SER A 97 16.82 23.64 0.98
CA SER A 97 16.09 24.85 0.60
C SER A 97 14.61 24.77 0.99
N PHE A 98 13.98 23.61 0.79
CA PHE A 98 12.56 23.40 1.12
C PHE A 98 12.31 23.46 2.63
N PHE A 99 13.15 22.78 3.42
CA PHE A 99 13.01 22.75 4.88
C PHE A 99 13.70 23.92 5.61
N GLY A 100 14.54 24.70 4.90
CA GLY A 100 15.33 25.77 5.49
C GLY A 100 16.42 25.30 6.47
N LYS A 101 16.75 24.01 6.46
CA LYS A 101 17.63 23.35 7.43
C LYS A 101 18.51 22.32 6.74
N ALA A 102 19.75 22.18 7.20
CA ALA A 102 20.65 21.15 6.68
C ALA A 102 20.21 19.76 7.20
N PRO A 103 20.17 18.72 6.34
CA PRO A 103 19.91 17.37 6.79
C PRO A 103 20.98 16.86 7.76
N SER A 104 20.54 16.01 8.68
CA SER A 104 21.37 15.35 9.67
C SER A 104 22.43 14.46 9.02
N LYS A 105 23.60 14.42 9.65
CA LYS A 105 24.73 13.56 9.25
C LYS A 105 25.00 12.46 10.29
N GLY A 106 24.10 12.29 11.26
CA GLY A 106 24.28 11.36 12.38
C GLY A 106 24.24 9.88 11.99
N VAL A 107 23.65 9.56 10.83
CA VAL A 107 23.49 8.17 10.36
C VAL A 107 23.84 8.07 8.89
N HIS A 108 24.47 6.96 8.51
CA HIS A 108 24.79 6.66 7.12
C HIS A 108 23.50 6.32 6.33
N PRO A 109 23.17 7.00 5.22
CA PRO A 109 21.89 6.84 4.55
C PRO A 109 21.60 5.42 4.06
N ASP A 110 22.62 4.65 3.70
CA ASP A 110 22.46 3.28 3.19
C ASP A 110 22.26 2.24 4.31
N GLU A 111 22.63 2.58 5.55
CA GLU A 111 22.60 1.66 6.69
C GLU A 111 21.51 2.01 7.69
N ALA A 112 20.96 3.23 7.63
CA ALA A 112 20.01 3.77 8.60
C ALA A 112 18.83 2.82 8.88
N VAL A 113 18.26 2.22 7.83
CA VAL A 113 17.13 1.28 7.96
C VAL A 113 17.55 0.00 8.68
N ALA A 114 18.67 -0.61 8.29
CA ALA A 114 19.14 -1.87 8.87
C ALA A 114 19.54 -1.69 10.34
N LEU A 115 20.20 -0.57 10.67
CA LEU A 115 20.56 -0.22 12.04
C LEU A 115 19.31 0.03 12.89
N GLY A 116 18.34 0.78 12.38
CA GLY A 116 17.06 1.00 13.07
C GLY A 116 16.31 -0.30 13.35
N ALA A 117 16.28 -1.22 12.38
CA ALA A 117 15.67 -2.54 12.57
C ALA A 117 16.40 -3.38 13.63
N ALA A 118 17.74 -3.36 13.65
CA ALA A 118 18.52 -4.07 14.66
C ALA A 118 18.29 -3.52 16.07
N LEU A 119 18.21 -2.19 16.22
CA LEU A 119 17.89 -1.54 17.50
C LEU A 119 16.48 -1.89 17.97
N LEU A 120 15.49 -1.84 17.06
CA LEU A 120 14.13 -2.27 17.37
C LEU A 120 14.11 -3.71 17.86
N ALA A 121 14.71 -4.64 17.11
CA ALA A 121 14.79 -6.05 17.47
C ALA A 121 15.45 -6.27 18.83
N SER A 122 16.52 -5.53 19.15
CA SER A 122 17.19 -5.57 20.46
C SER A 122 16.31 -5.05 21.60
N SER A 123 15.39 -4.15 21.32
CA SER A 123 14.49 -3.54 22.31
C SER A 123 13.25 -4.39 22.60
N LEU A 124 12.90 -5.32 21.71
CA LEU A 124 11.76 -6.22 21.89
C LEU A 124 11.95 -7.05 23.17
N GLY A 125 10.98 -6.95 24.09
CA GLY A 125 11.00 -7.68 25.37
C GLY A 125 11.72 -6.97 26.52
N GLN A 126 12.28 -5.78 26.30
CA GLN A 126 12.79 -4.94 27.38
C GLN A 126 11.66 -4.13 28.03
N GLN A 127 11.73 -3.90 29.35
CA GLN A 127 10.71 -3.10 30.06
C GLN A 127 10.64 -1.65 29.56
N GLU A 128 11.75 -1.10 29.07
CA GLU A 128 11.86 0.23 28.45
C GLU A 128 12.06 0.12 26.93
N GLY A 129 11.45 -0.88 26.31
CA GLY A 129 11.53 -1.11 24.86
C GLY A 129 10.87 0.01 24.04
N VAL A 130 11.26 0.11 22.77
CA VAL A 130 10.65 1.06 21.83
C VAL A 130 9.30 0.52 21.41
N VAL A 131 8.25 1.33 21.55
CA VAL A 131 6.92 1.04 21.00
C VAL A 131 6.77 1.74 19.67
N LEU A 132 6.44 0.98 18.62
CA LEU A 132 6.11 1.53 17.31
C LEU A 132 4.60 1.59 17.16
N ILE A 133 4.10 2.76 16.79
CA ILE A 133 2.71 2.95 16.37
C ILE A 133 2.74 3.08 14.86
N ASP A 134 2.38 2.00 14.17
CA ASP A 134 2.26 2.00 12.71
C ASP A 134 0.88 2.55 12.30
N VAL A 135 0.74 2.93 11.03
CA VAL A 135 -0.49 3.49 10.49
C VAL A 135 -0.83 2.90 9.12
N LEU A 136 -2.12 2.87 8.78
CA LEU A 136 -2.56 2.40 7.45
C LEU A 136 -2.05 3.31 6.32
N PRO A 137 -1.36 2.79 5.28
CA PRO A 137 -0.83 3.62 4.19
C PRO A 137 -1.93 4.12 3.22
N MET A 138 -3.04 3.38 3.13
CA MET A 138 -4.20 3.67 2.29
C MET A 138 -5.47 3.27 3.03
N ALA A 139 -6.59 3.90 2.70
CA ALA A 139 -7.87 3.52 3.29
C ALA A 139 -8.28 2.10 2.85
N ILE A 140 -8.94 1.37 3.75
CA ILE A 140 -9.55 0.07 3.47
C ILE A 140 -11.06 0.25 3.54
N GLY A 141 -11.76 -0.28 2.55
CA GLY A 141 -13.18 -0.04 2.41
C GLY A 141 -13.90 -1.07 1.57
N VAL A 142 -15.17 -0.77 1.29
CA VAL A 142 -16.07 -1.68 0.60
C VAL A 142 -16.55 -1.08 -0.71
N GLY A 143 -16.76 -1.95 -1.70
CA GLY A 143 -17.38 -1.57 -2.95
C GLY A 143 -18.89 -1.46 -2.82
N LEU A 144 -19.42 -0.31 -3.22
CA LEU A 144 -20.85 -0.05 -3.25
C LEU A 144 -21.42 -0.24 -4.66
N PRO A 145 -22.72 -0.57 -4.79
CA PRO A 145 -23.38 -0.56 -6.08
C PRO A 145 -23.21 0.79 -6.78
N GLY A 146 -22.96 0.75 -8.10
CA GLY A 146 -22.59 1.93 -8.88
C GLY A 146 -21.08 2.20 -8.92
N GLY A 147 -20.25 1.32 -8.36
CA GLY A 147 -18.79 1.39 -8.47
C GLY A 147 -18.14 2.44 -7.56
N ARG A 148 -18.85 2.88 -6.50
CA ARG A 148 -18.32 3.82 -5.52
C ARG A 148 -17.58 3.08 -4.41
N PHE A 149 -16.46 3.62 -3.98
CA PHE A 149 -15.72 3.16 -2.82
C PHE A 149 -16.26 3.83 -1.56
N LYS A 150 -16.38 3.08 -0.46
CA LYS A 150 -16.68 3.63 0.85
C LYS A 150 -15.60 3.20 1.84
N PRO A 151 -14.79 4.13 2.36
CA PRO A 151 -13.80 3.81 3.38
C PRO A 151 -14.49 3.29 4.65
N VAL A 152 -13.84 2.32 5.26
CA VAL A 152 -14.24 1.67 6.53
C VAL A 152 -13.18 1.96 7.59
N LEU A 153 -11.91 1.77 7.22
CA LEU A 153 -10.73 2.19 7.97
C LEU A 153 -10.03 3.27 7.15
N ASP A 154 -9.79 4.42 7.78
CA ASP A 154 -9.23 5.57 7.10
C ASP A 154 -7.72 5.43 6.89
N ARG A 155 -7.20 6.11 5.87
CA ARG A 155 -5.76 6.28 5.69
C ARG A 155 -5.15 6.96 6.92
N ASN A 156 -3.97 6.49 7.30
CA ASN A 156 -3.24 6.88 8.51
C ASN A 156 -3.93 6.51 9.84
N ALA A 157 -4.93 5.62 9.84
CA ALA A 157 -5.45 5.07 11.09
C ALA A 157 -4.35 4.25 11.81
N GLU A 158 -4.21 4.47 13.11
CA GLU A 158 -3.24 3.77 13.97
C GLU A 158 -3.53 2.28 14.02
N LEU A 159 -2.47 1.47 13.94
CA LEU A 159 -2.52 0.02 14.05
C LEU A 159 -2.19 -0.42 15.49
N PRO A 160 -2.87 -1.46 16.00
CA PRO A 160 -3.97 -2.21 15.38
C PRO A 160 -5.27 -1.39 15.27
N ALA A 161 -6.00 -1.55 14.16
CA ALA A 161 -7.23 -0.82 13.88
C ALA A 161 -8.45 -1.76 13.83
N LEU A 162 -9.55 -1.37 14.46
CA LEU A 162 -10.80 -2.13 14.44
C LEU A 162 -12.00 -1.23 14.16
N LYS A 163 -12.89 -1.70 13.28
CA LYS A 163 -14.16 -1.03 13.01
C LYS A 163 -15.27 -2.03 12.74
N SER A 164 -16.37 -1.88 13.47
CA SER A 164 -17.57 -2.73 13.33
C SER A 164 -18.78 -1.93 12.85
N TYR A 165 -19.56 -2.56 11.97
CA TYR A 165 -20.80 -2.01 11.43
C TYR A 165 -21.90 -3.07 11.51
N LEU A 166 -23.14 -2.61 11.69
CA LEU A 166 -24.31 -3.46 11.51
C LEU A 166 -24.87 -3.21 10.11
N LEU A 167 -25.00 -4.28 9.32
CA LEU A 167 -25.71 -4.28 8.06
C LEU A 167 -27.00 -5.06 8.19
N SER A 168 -28.03 -4.59 7.48
CA SER A 168 -29.30 -5.29 7.36
C SER A 168 -29.53 -5.82 5.94
N THR A 169 -30.37 -6.85 5.80
CA THR A 169 -30.77 -7.35 4.47
C THR A 169 -31.46 -6.26 3.65
N SER A 170 -31.19 -6.26 2.34
CA SER A 170 -31.71 -5.28 1.38
C SER A 170 -32.96 -5.75 0.65
N ARG A 171 -33.29 -7.04 0.74
CA ARG A 171 -34.46 -7.67 0.11
C ARG A 171 -35.11 -8.64 1.08
N ASP A 172 -36.41 -8.89 0.87
CA ASP A 172 -37.13 -9.94 1.59
C ASP A 172 -36.52 -11.30 1.25
N ASP A 173 -36.47 -12.19 2.24
CA ASP A 173 -35.96 -13.56 2.11
C ASP A 173 -34.53 -13.67 1.56
N GLN A 174 -33.70 -12.63 1.75
CA GLN A 174 -32.30 -12.63 1.33
C GLN A 174 -31.49 -13.66 2.12
N THR A 175 -30.96 -14.68 1.43
CA THR A 175 -30.24 -15.81 2.03
C THR A 175 -28.71 -15.65 2.03
N GLU A 176 -28.18 -14.60 1.42
CA GLU A 176 -26.73 -14.34 1.37
C GLU A 176 -26.39 -12.85 1.36
N ILE A 177 -25.24 -12.50 1.91
CA ILE A 177 -24.60 -11.18 1.83
C ILE A 177 -23.22 -11.36 1.22
N GLU A 178 -22.91 -10.52 0.24
CA GLU A 178 -21.61 -10.49 -0.44
C GLU A 178 -21.07 -9.06 -0.38
N MET A 179 -19.77 -8.94 -0.07
CA MET A 179 -19.08 -7.66 0.09
C MET A 179 -17.72 -7.73 -0.56
N THR A 180 -17.50 -6.88 -1.56
CA THR A 180 -16.19 -6.67 -2.17
C THR A 180 -15.39 -5.66 -1.36
N ILE A 181 -14.13 -5.98 -1.09
CA ILE A 181 -13.24 -5.22 -0.23
C ILE A 181 -12.10 -4.66 -1.09
N PHE A 182 -11.78 -3.39 -0.88
CA PHE A 182 -10.77 -2.66 -1.64
C PHE A 182 -9.85 -1.86 -0.72
N GLN A 183 -8.67 -1.53 -1.23
CA GLN A 183 -7.70 -0.63 -0.63
C GLN A 183 -7.35 0.48 -1.61
N GLY A 184 -7.41 1.73 -1.17
CA GLY A 184 -7.06 2.88 -2.00
C GLY A 184 -7.76 4.17 -1.56
N ASP A 185 -7.38 5.26 -2.22
CA ASP A 185 -7.83 6.61 -1.89
C ASP A 185 -8.82 7.18 -2.92
N SER A 186 -9.14 6.44 -4.01
CA SER A 186 -10.13 6.90 -5.01
C SER A 186 -11.57 6.64 -4.54
N ASP A 187 -12.48 7.55 -4.88
CA ASP A 187 -13.93 7.37 -4.70
C ASP A 187 -14.50 6.27 -5.62
N ARG A 188 -13.74 5.77 -6.60
CA ARG A 188 -14.18 4.76 -7.57
C ARG A 188 -13.44 3.45 -7.36
N VAL A 189 -14.18 2.36 -7.17
CA VAL A 189 -13.60 1.03 -6.88
C VAL A 189 -12.70 0.49 -7.99
N VAL A 190 -12.89 0.93 -9.23
CA VAL A 190 -12.10 0.50 -10.40
C VAL A 190 -10.69 1.09 -10.41
N GLU A 191 -10.46 2.14 -9.62
CA GLU A 191 -9.17 2.82 -9.46
C GLU A 191 -8.46 2.38 -8.16
N ASN A 192 -9.10 1.55 -7.35
CA ASN A 192 -8.57 1.02 -6.10
C ASN A 192 -8.16 -0.45 -6.27
N GLU A 193 -7.28 -0.91 -5.39
CA GLU A 193 -6.83 -2.29 -5.35
C GLU A 193 -7.92 -3.20 -4.76
N TYR A 194 -8.26 -4.27 -5.48
CA TYR A 194 -9.21 -5.27 -5.02
C TYR A 194 -8.51 -6.27 -4.11
N LEU A 195 -8.93 -6.34 -2.84
CA LEU A 195 -8.36 -7.26 -1.86
C LEU A 195 -9.06 -8.61 -1.85
N GLY A 196 -10.37 -8.63 -2.09
CA GLY A 196 -11.15 -9.87 -2.04
C GLY A 196 -12.64 -9.64 -1.84
N THR A 197 -13.36 -10.75 -1.68
CA THR A 197 -14.81 -10.74 -1.45
C THR A 197 -15.13 -11.61 -0.25
N LEU A 198 -15.86 -11.04 0.71
CA LEU A 198 -16.46 -11.77 1.82
C LEU A 198 -17.88 -12.17 1.44
N LYS A 199 -18.21 -13.46 1.61
CA LYS A 199 -19.56 -13.98 1.34
C LYS A 199 -20.07 -14.77 2.54
N LEU A 200 -21.20 -14.34 3.10
CA LEU A 200 -21.96 -15.05 4.12
C LEU A 200 -23.24 -15.59 3.49
N SER A 201 -23.35 -16.90 3.36
CA SER A 201 -24.53 -17.60 2.81
C SER A 201 -25.25 -18.41 3.88
N GLY A 202 -26.54 -18.72 3.66
CA GLY A 202 -27.34 -19.51 4.59
C GLY A 202 -28.12 -18.68 5.61
N LEU A 203 -28.32 -17.40 5.33
CA LEU A 203 -29.09 -16.50 6.19
C LEU A 203 -30.56 -16.93 6.27
N PRO A 204 -31.20 -16.82 7.45
CA PRO A 204 -32.62 -17.10 7.60
C PRO A 204 -33.46 -16.15 6.75
N LYS A 205 -34.52 -16.69 6.15
CA LYS A 205 -35.48 -15.91 5.35
C LYS A 205 -36.32 -15.04 6.27
N LEU A 206 -36.03 -13.73 6.25
CA LEU A 206 -36.74 -12.72 7.02
C LEU A 206 -37.11 -11.53 6.11
N PRO A 207 -38.14 -10.76 6.48
CA PRO A 207 -38.44 -9.50 5.83
C PRO A 207 -37.22 -8.59 5.80
N ARG A 208 -37.12 -7.79 4.73
CA ARG A 208 -36.05 -6.81 4.53
C ARG A 208 -35.83 -5.98 5.79
N GLY A 209 -34.56 -5.81 6.18
CA GLY A 209 -34.17 -4.93 7.27
C GLY A 209 -34.27 -5.55 8.68
N GLN A 210 -34.94 -6.69 8.83
CA GLN A 210 -35.07 -7.36 10.14
C GLN A 210 -33.82 -8.16 10.51
N LEU A 211 -33.18 -8.79 9.52
CA LEU A 211 -31.94 -9.52 9.74
C LEU A 211 -30.78 -8.53 9.90
N GLN A 212 -29.96 -8.72 10.93
CA GLN A 212 -28.78 -7.91 11.22
C GLN A 212 -27.51 -8.77 11.16
N VAL A 213 -26.49 -8.28 10.46
CA VAL A 213 -25.16 -8.87 10.37
C VAL A 213 -24.14 -7.86 10.86
N ALA A 214 -23.41 -8.22 11.91
CA ALA A 214 -22.26 -7.47 12.38
C ALA A 214 -21.06 -7.78 11.50
N ILE A 215 -20.48 -6.75 10.89
CA ILE A 215 -19.28 -6.85 10.08
C ILE A 215 -18.16 -6.10 10.78
N THR A 216 -17.10 -6.80 11.10
CA THR A 216 -15.92 -6.27 11.78
C THR A 216 -14.73 -6.36 10.84
N PHE A 217 -14.09 -5.21 10.63
CA PHE A 217 -12.79 -5.09 9.97
C PHE A 217 -11.75 -4.90 11.07
N GLU A 218 -10.72 -5.74 11.04
CA GLU A 218 -9.61 -5.72 11.99
C GLU A 218 -8.32 -5.76 11.18
N VAL A 219 -7.42 -4.82 11.42
CA VAL A 219 -6.07 -4.82 10.87
C VAL A 219 -5.09 -4.85 12.03
N ASN A 220 -4.19 -5.84 12.01
CA ASN A 220 -3.16 -5.99 13.03
C ASN A 220 -1.86 -5.26 12.65
N GLU A 221 -0.86 -5.36 13.52
CA GLU A 221 0.46 -4.73 13.35
C GLU A 221 1.22 -5.27 12.12
N GLU A 222 0.94 -6.51 11.70
CA GLU A 222 1.49 -7.08 10.45
C GLU A 222 0.78 -6.59 9.17
N SER A 223 -0.21 -5.69 9.29
CA SER A 223 -1.06 -5.22 8.18
C SER A 223 -1.91 -6.32 7.54
N LEU A 224 -2.27 -7.35 8.29
CA LEU A 224 -3.17 -8.41 7.85
C LEU A 224 -4.62 -7.97 8.13
N LEU A 225 -5.44 -7.90 7.08
CA LEU A 225 -6.85 -7.52 7.21
C LEU A 225 -7.69 -8.77 7.47
N LYS A 226 -8.35 -8.82 8.62
CA LYS A 226 -9.37 -9.81 8.95
C LYS A 226 -10.74 -9.17 8.89
N VAL A 227 -11.61 -9.71 8.04
CA VAL A 227 -13.01 -9.29 7.96
C VAL A 227 -13.90 -10.43 8.43
N THR A 228 -14.68 -10.16 9.47
CA THR A 228 -15.62 -11.10 10.05
C THR A 228 -17.03 -10.60 9.83
N ALA A 229 -17.90 -11.41 9.21
CA ALA A 229 -19.34 -11.18 9.18
C ALA A 229 -20.04 -12.19 10.08
N LYS A 230 -20.83 -11.71 11.04
CA LYS A 230 -21.57 -12.53 12.00
C LYS A 230 -23.04 -12.12 12.01
N GLU A 231 -23.92 -13.04 11.68
CA GLU A 231 -25.36 -12.86 11.83
C GLU A 231 -25.72 -12.89 13.34
N THR A 232 -26.54 -11.94 13.76
CA THR A 232 -26.74 -11.64 15.19
C THR A 232 -27.59 -12.67 15.95
N VAL A 233 -28.52 -13.37 15.29
CA VAL A 233 -29.51 -14.25 15.94
C VAL A 233 -29.03 -15.70 15.98
N THR A 234 -28.71 -16.27 14.83
CA THR A 234 -28.21 -17.63 14.63
C THR A 234 -26.75 -17.77 15.05
N GLY A 235 -26.00 -16.66 15.11
CA GLY A 235 -24.57 -16.66 15.39
C GLY A 235 -23.71 -17.18 14.25
N GLN A 236 -24.31 -17.48 13.09
CA GLN A 236 -23.59 -17.90 11.90
C GLN A 236 -22.56 -16.84 11.53
N ARG A 237 -21.31 -17.26 11.30
CA ARG A 237 -20.22 -16.34 10.97
C ARG A 237 -19.34 -16.87 9.86
N VAL A 238 -18.78 -15.95 9.10
CA VAL A 238 -17.68 -16.20 8.16
C VAL A 238 -16.58 -15.19 8.46
N THR A 239 -15.35 -15.68 8.42
CA THR A 239 -14.15 -14.86 8.57
C THR A 239 -13.30 -15.07 7.33
N SER A 240 -12.76 -14.00 6.80
CA SER A 240 -11.79 -14.07 5.72
C SER A 240 -10.65 -13.11 5.99
N THR A 241 -9.46 -13.54 5.59
CA THR A 241 -8.21 -12.82 5.82
C THR A 241 -7.65 -12.40 4.46
N PHE A 242 -7.27 -11.13 4.36
CA PHE A 242 -6.79 -10.50 3.14
C PHE A 242 -5.43 -9.86 3.41
N SER A 243 -4.49 -10.01 2.47
CA SER A 243 -3.20 -9.32 2.51
C SER A 243 -3.36 -7.91 1.96
N THR A 244 -2.93 -6.89 2.70
CA THR A 244 -2.96 -5.47 2.27
C THR A 244 -1.63 -5.02 1.66
N ARG A 245 -0.65 -5.93 1.53
CA ARG A 245 0.72 -5.66 1.07
C ARG A 245 1.09 -6.38 -0.24
N ASP A 246 0.32 -7.37 -0.68
CA ASP A 246 0.72 -8.21 -1.80
C ASP A 246 0.17 -7.71 -3.15
N THR A 247 1.07 -7.36 -4.08
CA THR A 247 0.74 -7.36 -5.51
C THR A 247 0.13 -8.70 -5.94
N PRO A 248 -0.78 -8.74 -6.94
CA PRO A 248 -1.36 -9.98 -7.45
C PRO A 248 -0.32 -11.05 -7.82
N GLU A 249 0.89 -10.65 -8.25
CA GLU A 249 2.00 -11.55 -8.52
C GLU A 249 2.58 -12.21 -7.26
N ALA A 250 2.71 -11.49 -6.15
CA ALA A 250 3.26 -12.00 -4.89
C ALA A 250 2.33 -13.01 -4.22
N VAL A 251 1.00 -12.76 -4.25
CA VAL A 251 0.00 -13.73 -3.80
C VAL A 251 0.07 -15.01 -4.64
N LYS A 252 0.19 -14.87 -5.97
CA LYS A 252 0.27 -16.01 -6.89
C LYS A 252 1.56 -16.81 -6.70
N ALA A 253 2.68 -16.15 -6.37
CA ALA A 253 3.93 -16.81 -6.05
C ALA A 253 3.86 -17.62 -4.74
N ARG A 254 3.24 -17.07 -3.68
CA ARG A 254 3.04 -17.80 -2.40
C ARG A 254 2.06 -18.96 -2.53
N LEU A 255 0.98 -18.79 -3.30
CA LEU A 255 0.05 -19.88 -3.62
C LEU A 255 0.72 -20.98 -4.45
N ALA A 256 1.65 -20.63 -5.35
CA ALA A 256 2.44 -21.60 -6.11
C ALA A 256 3.48 -22.32 -5.24
N LEU A 257 3.93 -21.71 -4.13
CA LEU A 257 4.81 -22.31 -3.12
C LEU A 257 4.08 -23.21 -2.11
N GLY A 258 2.75 -23.31 -2.19
CA GLY A 258 1.96 -24.21 -1.33
C GLY A 258 1.78 -23.71 0.11
N GLU A 259 2.10 -22.44 0.39
CA GLU A 259 1.82 -21.82 1.68
C GLU A 259 0.31 -21.48 1.77
N THR A 260 -0.50 -22.47 2.13
CA THR A 260 -1.83 -22.19 2.68
C THR A 260 -1.67 -21.61 4.07
N PHE A 261 -2.33 -20.48 4.33
CA PHE A 261 -2.61 -20.07 5.71
C PHE A 261 -3.44 -21.18 6.35
N GLN A 262 -2.78 -22.07 7.09
CA GLN A 262 -3.46 -23.06 7.92
C GLN A 262 -4.09 -22.30 9.09
N ASP A 263 -5.40 -22.12 9.04
CA ASP A 263 -6.20 -21.97 10.24
C ASP A 263 -6.15 -23.31 10.98
N ASP A 264 -5.57 -23.33 12.17
CA ASP A 264 -5.82 -24.37 13.17
C ASP A 264 -7.29 -24.28 13.63
N ALA A 265 -8.21 -24.83 12.84
CA ALA A 265 -9.52 -25.26 13.30
C ALA A 265 -10.08 -26.36 12.38
N ALA A 266 -10.42 -27.49 13.00
CA ALA A 266 -10.68 -28.79 12.39
C ALA A 266 -11.95 -28.90 11.51
N SER A 267 -11.83 -29.78 10.50
CA SER A 267 -12.81 -30.77 9.96
C SER A 267 -14.15 -30.31 9.36
N GLU A 268 -14.37 -30.55 8.05
CA GLU A 268 -15.05 -31.76 7.48
C GLU A 268 -15.62 -31.52 6.05
N ASP A 269 -15.59 -32.57 5.23
CA ASP A 269 -15.97 -32.73 3.80
C ASP A 269 -17.38 -32.20 3.44
N THR A 270 -17.74 -31.70 2.24
CA THR A 270 -17.85 -32.33 0.89
C THR A 270 -18.57 -31.32 -0.08
N PRO A 271 -18.99 -31.69 -1.33
CA PRO A 271 -18.40 -31.38 -2.65
C PRO A 271 -19.01 -30.18 -3.44
N SER A 272 -18.30 -29.81 -4.51
CA SER A 272 -18.59 -28.75 -5.50
C SER A 272 -19.74 -29.04 -6.48
N LEU A 273 -20.44 -27.99 -6.98
CA LEU A 273 -20.85 -27.70 -8.40
C LEU A 273 -21.86 -26.52 -8.50
N PRO A 274 -22.17 -25.94 -9.69
CA PRO A 274 -21.52 -24.77 -10.30
C PRO A 274 -22.37 -23.47 -10.31
N LEU A 275 -21.69 -22.35 -10.55
CA LEU A 275 -22.22 -20.97 -10.61
C LEU A 275 -23.21 -20.73 -11.75
N LYS A 276 -24.32 -20.01 -11.45
CA LYS A 276 -25.02 -19.14 -12.41
C LYS A 276 -25.14 -17.73 -11.85
N ARG A 277 -24.51 -16.78 -12.56
CA ARG A 277 -24.59 -15.33 -12.31
C ARG A 277 -25.91 -14.76 -12.83
N GLN A 278 -26.61 -14.00 -12.00
CA GLN A 278 -27.55 -12.91 -12.33
C GLN A 278 -27.73 -12.15 -10.99
N GLY A 279 -27.18 -10.96 -10.75
CA GLY A 279 -27.23 -9.74 -11.54
C GLY A 279 -28.48 -8.95 -11.16
N VAL A 280 -28.46 -8.10 -10.11
CA VAL A 280 -29.60 -7.20 -9.82
C VAL A 280 -29.17 -5.91 -9.09
N VAL A 281 -29.38 -4.81 -9.82
CA VAL A 281 -29.46 -3.40 -9.46
C VAL A 281 -30.68 -3.12 -8.57
N GLY A 282 -30.56 -2.19 -7.61
CA GLY A 282 -31.72 -1.65 -6.87
C GLY A 282 -31.39 -1.14 -5.47
N TRP A 283 -30.44 -0.20 -5.35
CA TRP A 283 -29.93 0.33 -4.08
C TRP A 283 -30.17 1.85 -4.05
N LEU A 284 -30.59 2.36 -2.88
CA LEU A 284 -30.63 3.77 -2.43
C LEU A 284 -31.93 4.59 -2.54
N LYS A 285 -32.85 4.31 -1.60
CA LYS A 285 -33.67 5.38 -0.97
C LYS A 285 -33.60 5.44 0.56
N GLY A 286 -32.73 4.69 1.23
CA GLY A 286 -32.71 4.60 2.70
C GLY A 286 -31.45 5.11 3.39
N LEU A 287 -30.50 5.72 2.67
CA LEU A 287 -29.17 6.03 3.21
C LEU A 287 -29.04 7.42 3.84
N PHE A 288 -30.15 8.07 4.18
CA PHE A 288 -30.12 9.42 4.74
C PHE A 288 -30.88 9.50 6.06
N ALA A 289 -30.14 9.62 7.15
CA ALA A 289 -30.31 10.70 8.12
C ALA A 289 -29.08 10.72 9.05
N ARG A 290 -28.17 11.66 8.77
CA ARG A 290 -27.25 12.22 9.76
C ARG A 290 -28.05 12.97 10.83
N PRO A 291 -27.48 13.21 12.01
CA PRO A 291 -27.33 14.58 12.47
C PRO A 291 -25.99 15.17 11.99
#